data_AF-W1YJP7-F1
#
_entry.id   AF-W1YJP7-F1
#
_cell.length_a   1.000
_cell.length_b   1.000
_cell.length_c   1.000
_cell.angle_alpha   90.00
_cell.angle_beta   90.00
_cell.angle_gamma   90.00
#
_symmetry.space_group_name_H-M   'P 1'
#
loop_
_entity.id
_entity.type
_entity.pdbx_description
1 polymer ?
#
loop_
_entity_poly.entity_id
_entity_poly.type
_entity_poly.pdbx_seq_one_letter_code
_entity_poly.pdbx_strand_id
1 'polypeptide(L)'
;GLAVMAHPKLVTSDEYVVEMLVYDFDGMEVYHTKHNDDDVKRYKALAKEHNLFITGGSDYHGIPGKAPDQFGDYLVSAEDVSEFISLL
;
A
#
# COMPACT_ATOMS: atom_id res chain seq x y z
N GLY A 1 17.10 -5.61 -3.71
CA GLY A 1 16.02 -5.32 -2.75
C GLY A 1 14.82 -4.87 -3.55
N LEU A 2 13.64 -4.80 -2.93
CA LEU A 2 12.42 -4.36 -3.59
C LEU A 2 12.00 -2.99 -3.03
N ALA A 3 11.72 -2.03 -3.90
CA ALA A 3 11.25 -0.69 -3.57
C ALA A 3 9.72 -0.61 -3.69
N VAL A 4 9.05 -0.14 -2.64
CA VAL A 4 7.58 -0.08 -2.57
C VAL A 4 7.13 1.34 -2.24
N MET A 5 6.16 1.86 -2.99
CA MET A 5 5.52 3.12 -2.68
C MET A 5 4.54 2.96 -1.51
N ALA A 6 4.93 3.45 -0.33
CA ALA A 6 4.13 3.36 0.89
C ALA A 6 3.00 4.40 0.93
N HIS A 7 1.83 3.97 1.43
CA HIS A 7 0.62 4.74 1.74
C HIS A 7 0.40 5.96 0.80
N PRO A 8 0.24 5.74 -0.53
CA PRO A 8 0.20 6.80 -1.54
C PRO A 8 -0.89 7.84 -1.27
N LYS A 9 -1.98 7.48 -0.58
CA LYS A 9 -3.04 8.42 -0.17
C LYS A 9 -2.55 9.58 0.69
N LEU A 10 -1.45 9.37 1.42
CA LEU A 10 -0.87 10.39 2.30
C LEU A 10 0.06 11.33 1.55
N VAL A 11 0.37 11.06 0.27
CA VAL A 11 0.92 12.04 -0.64
C VAL A 11 -0.17 13.07 -0.93
N THR A 12 0.18 14.35 -0.87
CA THR A 12 -0.78 15.47 -0.94
C THR A 12 -1.71 15.44 -2.17
N SER A 13 -1.30 14.77 -3.25
CA SER A 13 -2.08 14.64 -4.49
C SER A 13 -1.74 13.34 -5.22
N ASP A 14 -2.73 12.74 -5.89
CA ASP A 14 -2.54 11.54 -6.72
C ASP A 14 -1.76 11.85 -7.99
N GLU A 15 -1.81 13.09 -8.49
CA GLU A 15 -0.97 13.52 -9.60
C GLU A 15 0.51 13.36 -9.26
N TYR A 16 0.94 13.71 -8.04
CA TYR A 16 2.31 13.46 -7.60
C TYR A 16 2.62 11.97 -7.46
N VAL A 17 1.67 11.16 -7.00
CA VAL A 17 1.83 9.69 -6.97
C VAL A 17 2.15 9.19 -8.37
N VAL A 18 1.35 9.57 -9.37
CA VAL A 18 1.53 9.17 -10.77
C VAL A 18 2.83 9.70 -11.35
N GLU A 19 3.21 10.96 -11.08
CA GLU A 19 4.48 11.52 -11.52
C GLU A 19 5.68 10.74 -10.97
N MET A 20 5.60 10.24 -9.73
CA MET A 20 6.67 9.43 -9.14
C MET A 20 6.78 8.04 -9.77
N LEU A 21 5.72 7.51 -10.38
CA LEU A 21 5.75 6.21 -11.08
C LEU A 21 6.57 6.22 -12.38
N VAL A 22 7.21 7.35 -12.72
CA VAL A 22 8.25 7.40 -13.75
C VAL A 22 9.55 6.71 -13.32
N TYR A 23 9.77 6.56 -12.00
CA TYR A 23 10.91 5.87 -11.44
C TYR A 23 10.61 4.38 -11.24
N ASP A 24 11.67 3.58 -11.15
CA ASP A 24 11.56 2.13 -10.97
C ASP A 24 11.12 1.79 -9.54
N PHE A 25 9.83 1.49 -9.39
CA PHE A 25 9.27 0.83 -8.21
C PHE A 25 8.97 -0.63 -8.55
N ASP A 26 9.11 -1.51 -7.56
CA ASP A 26 8.72 -2.91 -7.71
C ASP A 26 7.26 -3.13 -7.23
N GLY A 27 6.79 -2.31 -6.27
CA GLY A 27 5.46 -2.46 -5.68
C GLY A 27 4.78 -1.17 -5.21
N MET A 28 3.50 -1.29 -4.88
CA MET A 28 2.68 -0.22 -4.30
C MET A 28 1.89 -0.74 -3.10
N GLU A 29 1.81 0.06 -2.04
CA GLU A 29 0.93 -0.22 -0.91
C GLU A 29 -0.51 0.17 -1.27
N VAL A 30 -1.36 -0.84 -1.43
CA VAL A 30 -2.78 -0.67 -1.78
C VAL A 30 -3.65 -0.78 -0.53
N TYR A 31 -3.29 -1.66 0.40
CA TYR A 31 -4.05 -1.91 1.62
C TYR A 31 -3.38 -1.23 2.80
N HIS A 32 -3.99 -0.14 3.27
CA HIS A 32 -3.50 0.62 4.41
C HIS A 32 -4.68 1.13 5.26
N THR A 33 -4.46 1.36 6.57
CA THR A 33 -5.51 1.81 7.50
C THR A 33 -6.16 3.16 7.15
N LYS A 34 -5.51 3.94 6.29
CA LYS A 34 -5.99 5.24 5.79
C LYS A 34 -6.65 5.16 4.41
N HIS A 35 -6.68 4.00 3.78
CA HIS A 35 -7.34 3.82 2.49
C HIS A 35 -8.77 3.33 2.72
N ASN A 36 -9.73 4.03 2.13
CA ASN A 36 -11.09 3.51 2.01
C ASN A 36 -11.23 2.64 0.74
N ASP A 37 -12.41 2.09 0.48
CA ASP A 37 -12.65 1.22 -0.68
C ASP A 37 -12.34 1.88 -2.03
N ASP A 38 -12.58 3.19 -2.16
CA ASP A 38 -12.28 3.95 -3.38
C ASP A 38 -10.78 4.15 -3.56
N ASP A 39 -10.04 4.42 -2.48
CA ASP A 39 -8.58 4.51 -2.48
C ASP A 39 -7.96 3.16 -2.84
N VAL A 40 -8.42 2.06 -2.23
CA VAL A 40 -7.99 0.69 -2.56
C VAL A 40 -8.24 0.39 -4.04
N LYS A 41 -9.44 0.69 -4.55
CA LYS A 41 -9.77 0.47 -5.96
C LYS A 41 -8.86 1.27 -6.89
N ARG A 42 -8.58 2.53 -6.55
CA ARG A 42 -7.70 3.42 -7.32
C ARG A 42 -6.27 2.91 -7.36
N TYR A 43 -5.65 2.67 -6.21
CA TYR A 43 -4.25 2.24 -6.16
C TYR A 43 -4.07 0.81 -6.67
N LYS A 44 -5.07 -0.06 -6.54
CA LYS A 44 -5.07 -1.37 -7.20
C LYS A 44 -5.08 -1.25 -8.73
N ALA A 45 -5.79 -0.27 -9.28
CA ALA A 45 -5.78 0.00 -10.72
C ALA A 45 -4.42 0.54 -11.18
N LEU A 46 -3.86 1.52 -10.46
CA LEU A 46 -2.54 2.09 -10.75
C LEU A 46 -1.42 1.03 -10.67
N ALA A 47 -1.42 0.21 -9.62
CA ALA A 47 -0.43 -0.88 -9.49
C ALA A 47 -0.48 -1.83 -10.70
N LYS A 48 -1.69 -2.20 -11.16
CA LYS A 48 -1.86 -3.04 -12.34
C LYS A 48 -1.41 -2.38 -13.64
N GLU A 49 -1.74 -1.10 -13.83
CA GLU A 49 -1.35 -0.33 -15.02
C GLU A 49 0.17 -0.23 -15.17
N HIS A 50 0.87 -0.11 -14.03
CA HIS A 50 2.32 0.03 -13.98
C HIS A 50 3.08 -1.29 -13.73
N ASN A 51 2.39 -2.45 -13.75
CA ASN A 51 2.97 -3.77 -13.47
C ASN A 51 3.72 -3.87 -12.12
N LEU A 52 3.16 -3.27 -11.08
CA LEU A 52 3.68 -3.28 -9.72
C LEU A 52 2.99 -4.37 -8.89
N PHE A 53 3.75 -5.10 -8.06
CA PHE A 53 3.13 -6.00 -7.10
C PHE A 53 2.41 -5.22 -6.01
N ILE A 54 1.36 -5.82 -5.45
CA ILE A 54 0.53 -5.20 -4.43
C ILE A 54 1.03 -5.59 -3.03
N THR A 55 1.11 -4.59 -2.15
CA THR A 55 1.43 -4.79 -0.72
C THR A 55 0.37 -4.16 0.19
N GLY A 56 0.51 -4.41 1.48
CA GLY A 56 -0.30 -3.78 2.51
C GLY A 56 0.37 -3.79 3.87
N GLY A 57 -0.03 -2.83 4.71
CA GLY A 57 0.57 -2.58 6.00
C GLY A 57 -0.37 -1.84 6.93
N SER A 58 -0.27 -2.14 8.23
CA SER A 58 -1.07 -1.46 9.25
C SER A 58 -0.49 -0.10 9.64
N ASP A 59 0.81 0.10 9.37
CA ASP A 59 1.60 1.22 9.87
C ASP A 59 1.46 1.37 11.41
N TYR A 60 1.49 0.24 12.11
CA TYR A 60 1.37 0.19 13.56
C TYR A 60 2.60 0.79 14.25
N HIS A 61 2.37 1.72 15.17
CA HIS A 61 3.43 2.46 15.86
C HIS A 61 3.52 2.16 17.37
N GLY A 62 2.59 1.39 17.94
CA GLY A 62 2.57 1.09 19.38
C GLY A 62 2.39 2.30 20.29
N ILE A 63 1.77 3.36 19.78
CA ILE A 63 1.51 4.59 20.55
C ILE A 63 0.08 4.49 21.12
N PRO A 64 -0.11 4.48 22.45
CA PRO A 64 -1.43 4.35 23.05
C PRO A 64 -2.40 5.41 22.54
N GLY A 65 -3.57 4.98 22.07
CA GLY A 65 -4.61 5.87 21.56
C GLY A 65 -4.42 6.34 20.11
N LYS A 66 -3.36 5.88 19.41
CA LYS A 66 -3.19 6.05 17.97
C LYS A 66 -3.58 4.75 17.28
N ALA A 67 -4.62 4.79 16.45
CA ALA A 67 -5.01 3.63 15.64
C ALA A 67 -3.94 3.30 14.56
N PRO A 68 -3.70 2.01 14.25
CA PRO A 68 -4.22 0.83 14.96
C PRO A 68 -3.63 0.73 16.38
N ASP A 69 -4.45 0.40 17.37
CA ASP A 69 -4.09 0.49 18.80
C ASP A 69 -3.39 -0.80 19.27
N GLN A 70 -3.70 -1.93 18.63
CA GLN A 70 -3.03 -3.21 18.84
C GLN A 70 -2.41 -3.75 17.54
N PHE A 71 -1.32 -4.50 17.71
CA PHE A 71 -0.77 -5.27 16.60
C PHE A 71 -1.79 -6.31 16.13
N GLY A 72 -2.07 -6.33 14.83
CA GLY A 72 -3.06 -7.23 14.22
C GLY A 72 -4.48 -6.66 14.08
N ASP A 73 -4.73 -5.42 14.52
CA ASP A 73 -6.04 -4.74 14.33
C ASP A 73 -6.37 -4.49 12.84
N TYR A 74 -5.35 -4.50 11.98
CA TYR A 74 -5.49 -4.37 10.54
C TYR A 74 -4.81 -5.55 9.87
N LEU A 75 -5.57 -6.28 9.04
CA LEU A 75 -5.13 -7.47 8.34
C LEU A 75 -5.36 -7.31 6.84
N VAL A 76 -4.52 -7.98 6.06
CA VAL A 76 -4.65 -8.04 4.60
C VAL A 76 -4.73 -9.52 4.22
N SER A 77 -5.62 -9.85 3.27
CA SER A 77 -5.70 -11.21 2.74
C SER A 77 -4.38 -11.57 2.05
N ALA A 78 -3.83 -12.75 2.34
CA ALA A 78 -2.63 -13.25 1.67
C ALA A 78 -2.84 -13.41 0.15
N GLU A 79 -4.08 -13.65 -0.29
CA GLU A 79 -4.43 -13.76 -1.71
C GLU A 79 -4.25 -12.44 -2.44
N ASP A 80 -4.62 -11.33 -1.80
CA ASP A 80 -4.55 -9.98 -2.36
C ASP A 80 -3.12 -9.45 -2.52
N VAL A 81 -2.16 -10.00 -1.76
CA VAL A 81 -0.73 -9.67 -1.80
C VAL A 81 0.14 -10.87 -2.18
N SER A 82 -0.46 -11.87 -2.85
CA SER A 82 0.17 -13.17 -3.12
C SER A 82 1.44 -13.07 -3.95
N GLU A 83 1.49 -12.14 -4.92
CA GLU A 83 2.68 -11.86 -5.71
C GLU A 83 3.86 -11.45 -4.81
N PHE A 84 3.66 -10.49 -3.90
CA PHE A 84 4.70 -10.06 -2.96
C PHE A 84 5.13 -11.21 -2.02
N ILE A 85 4.17 -11.96 -1.47
CA ILE A 85 4.45 -13.12 -0.60
C ILE A 85 5.30 -14.16 -1.34
N SER A 86 5.09 -14.36 -2.65
CA SER A 86 5.86 -15.32 -3.45
C SER A 86 7.32 -14.94 -3.68
N LEU A 87 7.69 -13.68 -3.39
CA LEU A 87 9.06 -13.16 -3.51
C LEU A 87 9.87 -13.27 -2.21
N LEU A 88 9.26 -13.69 -1.11
CA LEU A 88 9.88 -13.91 0.21
C LEU A 88 10.46 -15.32 0.35
#